data_AF-A0A7Y3LCB8-F1
#
_entry.id   AF-A0A7Y3LCB8-F1
#
_cell.length_a   1.000
_cell.length_b   1.000
_cell.length_c   1.000
_cell.angle_alpha   90.00
_cell.angle_beta   90.00
_cell.angle_gamma   90.00
#
_symmetry.space_group_name_H-M   'P 1'
#
loop_
_entity.id
_entity.type
_entity.pdbx_description
1 polymer ?
#
loop_
_entity_poly.entity_id
_entity_poly.type
_entity_poly.pdbx_seq_one_letter_code
_entity_poly.pdbx_strand_id
1 'polypeptide(L)'
;MPEDQRQLSTHHLELLTLGSTEILGRLPYGSNATLLLELTLGGENIRAVYKPESGERPLWDYPSGLSRREAAAYQLDTILGLNAVPETIVRSDLPFGPGSLQRFVEADFTQHYFSLLDQEGLHSQLARICAFDLIANSGDRKSGHILLEPATNKLFAIDNGLSFHEEPKLRTVIWEFGGSQIDEDILEAAARLASSVPDELALLLSDQEVTSLRRRARRVARTKKLPVVEPDYRHYPWPIV
;
A
#
# COMPACT_ATOMS: atom_id res chain seq x y z
N MET A 1 -12.34 3.25 -11.42
CA MET A 1 -13.16 2.90 -10.25
C MET A 1 -14.62 3.34 -10.47
N PRO A 2 -15.63 2.50 -10.17
CA PRO A 2 -17.05 2.88 -10.18
C PRO A 2 -17.36 4.12 -9.35
N GLU A 3 -18.46 4.82 -9.64
CA GLU A 3 -18.83 6.08 -8.98
C GLU A 3 -19.12 5.92 -7.48
N ASP A 4 -19.88 4.90 -7.09
CA ASP A 4 -20.22 4.63 -5.69
C ASP A 4 -18.97 4.40 -4.83
N GLN A 5 -17.96 3.73 -5.39
CA GLN A 5 -16.69 3.49 -4.72
C GLN A 5 -15.86 4.78 -4.60
N ARG A 6 -15.97 5.71 -5.56
CA ARG A 6 -15.33 7.03 -5.47
C ARG A 6 -15.97 7.87 -4.38
N GLN A 7 -17.29 7.85 -4.28
CA GLN A 7 -18.01 8.55 -3.22
C GLN A 7 -17.66 7.99 -1.84
N LEU A 8 -17.64 6.66 -1.67
CA LEU A 8 -17.26 6.03 -0.42
C LEU A 8 -15.81 6.35 -0.02
N SER A 9 -14.88 6.30 -0.98
CA SER A 9 -13.48 6.65 -0.72
C SER A 9 -13.33 8.13 -0.33
N THR A 10 -14.05 9.03 -1.00
CA THR A 10 -14.10 10.46 -0.65
C THR A 10 -14.60 10.66 0.79
N HIS A 11 -15.67 9.96 1.16
CA HIS A 11 -16.23 9.99 2.50
C HIS A 11 -15.25 9.48 3.57
N HIS A 12 -14.55 8.37 3.30
CA HIS A 12 -13.51 7.88 4.19
C HIS A 12 -12.35 8.89 4.35
N LEU A 13 -11.94 9.56 3.27
CA LEU A 13 -10.91 10.60 3.33
C LEU A 13 -11.37 11.81 4.16
N GLU A 14 -12.64 12.18 4.09
CA GLU A 14 -13.21 13.23 4.97
C GLU A 14 -13.15 12.82 6.45
N LEU A 15 -13.56 11.59 6.79
CA LEU A 15 -13.43 11.05 8.15
C LEU A 15 -11.98 11.00 8.63
N LEU A 16 -11.04 10.54 7.80
CA LEU A 16 -9.62 10.51 8.12
C LEU A 16 -9.07 11.92 8.40
N THR A 17 -9.50 12.90 7.60
CA THR A 17 -8.98 14.29 7.66
C THR A 17 -9.60 15.09 8.80
N LEU A 18 -10.91 15.01 8.98
CA LEU A 18 -11.69 15.91 9.83
C LEU A 18 -12.25 15.24 11.10
N GLY A 19 -12.28 13.91 11.14
CA GLY A 19 -12.85 13.18 12.27
C GLY A 19 -12.09 13.41 13.56
N SER A 20 -12.81 13.51 14.68
CA SER A 20 -12.20 13.46 16.01
C SER A 20 -11.68 12.05 16.28
N THR A 21 -10.57 11.93 17.01
CA THR A 21 -9.86 10.65 17.17
C THR A 21 -9.86 10.17 18.61
N GLU A 22 -10.18 8.91 18.84
CA GLU A 22 -9.97 8.20 20.10
C GLU A 22 -9.01 7.03 19.90
N ILE A 23 -8.01 6.86 20.77
CA ILE A 23 -7.09 5.72 20.72
C ILE A 23 -7.73 4.54 21.44
N LEU A 24 -8.07 3.49 20.69
CA LEU A 24 -8.62 2.25 21.23
C LEU A 24 -7.54 1.34 21.80
N GLY A 25 -6.32 1.41 21.28
CA GLY A 25 -5.20 0.64 21.80
C GLY A 25 -4.04 0.52 20.81
N ARG A 26 -3.09 -0.33 21.17
CA ARG A 26 -1.95 -0.68 20.30
C ARG A 26 -2.23 -2.00 19.60
N LEU A 27 -2.04 -2.04 18.27
CA LEU A 27 -2.09 -3.30 17.55
C LEU A 27 -0.85 -4.13 17.90
N PRO A 28 -1.02 -5.43 18.26
CA PRO A 28 0.10 -6.29 18.56
C PRO A 28 0.84 -6.66 17.26
N TYR A 29 2.12 -7.01 17.39
CA TYR A 29 3.00 -7.46 16.30
C TYR A 29 3.37 -6.35 15.30
N GLY A 30 4.67 -6.06 15.23
CA GLY A 30 5.23 -4.95 14.44
C GLY A 30 6.42 -4.30 15.16
N SER A 31 7.47 -3.99 14.42
CA SER A 31 8.66 -3.31 14.98
C SER A 31 8.37 -1.83 15.27
N ASN A 32 7.56 -1.18 14.44
CA ASN A 32 7.09 0.20 14.60
C ASN A 32 5.92 0.30 15.58
N ALA A 33 5.67 1.49 16.12
CA ALA A 33 4.44 1.74 16.87
C ALA A 33 3.24 1.81 15.91
N THR A 34 2.20 1.03 16.20
CA THR A 34 0.96 0.96 15.42
C THR A 34 -0.21 1.02 16.39
N LEU A 35 -1.07 2.03 16.25
CA LEU A 35 -2.23 2.26 17.10
C LEU A 35 -3.51 2.04 16.31
N LEU A 36 -4.53 1.51 16.98
CA LEU A 36 -5.89 1.46 16.47
C LEU A 36 -6.66 2.66 17.03
N LEU A 37 -7.26 3.44 16.14
CA LEU A 37 -8.08 4.60 16.46
C LEU A 37 -9.53 4.35 16.03
N GLU A 38 -10.45 4.97 16.75
CA GLU A 38 -11.80 5.28 16.27
C GLU A 38 -11.83 6.74 15.80
N LEU A 39 -12.44 6.98 14.65
CA LEU A 39 -12.64 8.30 14.07
C LEU A 39 -14.13 8.60 14.00
N THR A 40 -14.53 9.77 14.49
CA THR A 40 -15.93 10.21 14.49
C THR A 40 -16.12 11.51 13.72
N LEU A 41 -17.05 11.53 12.77
CA LEU A 41 -17.48 12.75 12.08
C LEU A 41 -18.97 12.64 11.75
N GLY A 42 -19.77 13.67 12.09
CA GLY A 42 -21.19 13.70 11.71
C GLY A 42 -22.06 12.59 12.34
N GLY A 43 -21.61 11.95 13.42
CA GLY A 43 -22.29 10.81 14.05
C GLY A 43 -21.93 9.44 13.46
N GLU A 44 -21.05 9.41 12.46
CA GLU A 44 -20.49 8.18 11.91
C GLU A 44 -19.15 7.86 12.55
N ASN A 45 -18.86 6.56 12.70
CA ASN A 45 -17.62 6.05 13.27
C ASN A 45 -16.95 5.07 12.31
N ILE A 46 -15.65 5.25 12.07
CA ILE A 46 -14.80 4.27 11.39
C ILE A 46 -13.56 3.98 12.21
N ARG A 47 -12.92 2.82 11.97
CA ARG A 47 -11.63 2.49 12.54
C ARG A 47 -10.49 2.89 11.60
N ALA A 48 -9.36 3.27 12.18
CA ALA A 48 -8.14 3.60 11.45
C ALA A 48 -6.89 3.08 12.15
N VAL A 49 -5.88 2.73 11.36
CA VAL A 49 -4.53 2.38 11.80
C VAL A 49 -3.67 3.64 11.74
N TYR A 50 -3.10 4.02 12.87
CA TYR A 50 -2.19 5.15 13.00
C TYR A 50 -0.76 4.68 13.25
N LYS A 51 0.18 5.13 12.43
CA LYS A 51 1.62 4.92 12.60
C LYS A 51 2.32 6.28 12.78
N PRO A 52 2.59 6.72 14.02
CA PRO A 52 3.29 7.98 14.29
C PRO A 52 4.72 7.96 13.76
N GLU A 53 5.21 9.09 13.24
CA GLU A 53 6.63 9.28 12.89
C GLU A 53 7.54 9.04 14.10
N SER A 54 7.11 9.47 15.30
CA SER A 54 7.84 9.27 16.56
C SER A 54 7.93 7.81 16.99
N GLY A 55 7.11 6.93 16.42
CA GLY A 55 7.10 5.50 16.65
C GLY A 55 7.88 4.69 15.61
N GLU A 56 8.50 5.35 14.63
CA GLU A 56 9.30 4.69 13.59
C GLU A 56 10.58 4.09 14.17
N ARG A 57 10.90 2.88 13.71
CA ARG A 57 12.16 2.18 13.92
C ARG A 57 12.76 1.92 12.54
N PRO A 58 13.42 2.92 11.94
CA PRO A 58 14.03 2.77 10.63
C PRO A 58 15.07 1.66 10.63
N LEU A 59 15.19 0.96 9.50
CA LEU A 59 16.25 0.00 9.27
C LEU A 59 17.49 0.75 8.76
N TRP A 60 18.66 0.13 8.87
CA TRP A 60 19.91 0.74 8.40
C TRP A 60 19.85 1.16 6.92
N ASP A 61 19.09 0.42 6.10
CA ASP A 61 18.86 0.68 4.67
C ASP A 61 17.45 1.24 4.36
N TYR A 62 16.62 1.50 5.38
CA TYR A 62 15.36 2.24 5.23
C TYR A 62 15.33 3.38 6.24
N PRO A 63 15.82 4.58 5.87
CA PRO A 63 15.78 5.74 6.74
C PRO A 63 14.34 6.18 7.02
N SER A 64 14.19 7.12 7.96
CA SER A 64 12.90 7.65 8.42
C SER A 64 11.97 8.12 7.28
N GLY A 65 10.68 8.26 7.61
CA GLY A 65 9.61 8.55 6.66
C GLY A 65 8.83 7.31 6.23
N LEU A 66 8.85 6.23 7.03
CA LEU A 66 8.06 5.01 6.76
C LEU A 66 6.56 5.34 6.71
N SER A 67 6.08 6.18 7.62
CA SER A 67 4.70 6.66 7.65
C SER A 67 4.33 7.44 6.37
N ARG A 68 5.18 8.36 5.90
CA ARG A 68 4.93 9.08 4.63
C ARG A 68 4.84 8.14 3.44
N ARG A 69 5.63 7.05 3.42
CA ARG A 69 5.57 6.03 2.36
C ARG A 69 4.26 5.25 2.36
N GLU A 70 3.56 5.10 3.49
CA GLU A 70 2.21 4.53 3.51
C GLU A 70 1.21 5.42 2.74
N ALA A 71 1.27 6.74 2.95
CA ALA A 71 0.45 7.68 2.19
C ALA A 71 0.87 7.73 0.71
N ALA A 72 2.17 7.66 0.41
CA ALA A 72 2.68 7.59 -0.96
C ALA A 72 2.18 6.32 -1.69
N ALA A 73 2.05 5.20 -0.98
CA ALA A 73 1.48 3.96 -1.51
C ALA A 73 0.02 4.14 -1.91
N TYR A 74 -0.80 4.81 -1.09
CA TYR A 74 -2.19 5.12 -1.44
C TYR A 74 -2.30 6.08 -2.64
N GLN A 75 -1.44 7.10 -2.71
CA GLN A 75 -1.39 8.01 -3.87
C GLN A 75 -0.98 7.27 -5.14
N LEU A 76 0.02 6.39 -5.07
CA LEU A 76 0.40 5.55 -6.20
C LEU A 76 -0.75 4.62 -6.63
N ASP A 77 -1.43 3.97 -5.69
CA ASP A 77 -2.58 3.11 -5.97
C ASP A 77 -3.69 3.86 -6.72
N THR A 78 -3.98 5.09 -6.28
CA THR A 78 -4.97 5.98 -6.90
C THR A 78 -4.56 6.34 -8.34
N ILE A 79 -3.29 6.68 -8.58
CA ILE A 79 -2.76 6.99 -9.92
C ILE A 79 -2.86 5.77 -10.85
N LEU A 80 -2.59 4.58 -10.33
CA LEU A 80 -2.64 3.31 -11.07
C LEU A 80 -4.08 2.78 -11.22
N GLY A 81 -5.06 3.33 -10.48
CA GLY A 81 -6.46 2.92 -10.54
C GLY A 81 -6.74 1.52 -9.99
N LEU A 82 -5.92 1.06 -9.04
CA LEU A 82 -5.94 -0.30 -8.53
C LEU A 82 -7.04 -0.53 -7.47
N ASN A 83 -7.20 0.44 -6.56
CA ASN A 83 -8.11 0.37 -5.41
C ASN A 83 -7.75 -0.77 -4.45
N ALA A 84 -6.45 -1.00 -4.27
CA ALA A 84 -5.88 -2.07 -3.45
C ALA A 84 -5.14 -1.54 -2.22
N VAL A 85 -4.81 -0.26 -2.12
CA VAL A 85 -4.30 0.32 -0.85
C VAL A 85 -5.45 1.04 -0.15
N PRO A 86 -5.75 0.76 1.13
CA PRO A 86 -6.79 1.47 1.84
C PRO A 86 -6.50 2.97 1.92
N GLU A 87 -7.54 3.78 2.03
CA GLU A 87 -7.43 5.23 2.15
C GLU A 87 -6.42 5.60 3.24
N THR A 88 -5.39 6.35 2.85
CA THR A 88 -4.27 6.68 3.74
C THR A 88 -3.85 8.13 3.55
N ILE A 89 -3.77 8.87 4.65
CA ILE A 89 -3.28 10.25 4.67
C ILE A 89 -2.12 10.40 5.66
N VAL A 90 -1.36 11.49 5.54
CA VAL A 90 -0.52 11.98 6.63
C VAL A 90 -1.35 13.00 7.42
N ARG A 91 -1.46 12.79 8.73
CA ARG A 91 -2.19 13.71 9.62
C ARG A 91 -1.27 14.21 10.73
N SER A 92 -1.21 15.53 10.91
CA SER A 92 -0.22 16.20 11.77
C SER A 92 -0.72 16.49 13.18
N ASP A 93 -2.04 16.54 13.38
CA ASP A 93 -2.72 16.94 14.62
C ASP A 93 -3.15 15.74 15.50
N LEU A 94 -2.44 14.62 15.42
CA LEU A 94 -2.73 13.42 16.22
C LEU A 94 -1.89 13.33 17.50
N PRO A 95 -2.36 12.61 18.53
CA PRO A 95 -1.54 12.27 19.68
C PRO A 95 -0.26 11.57 19.22
N PHE A 96 0.91 11.93 19.77
CA PHE A 96 2.25 11.47 19.35
C PHE A 96 2.82 12.07 18.05
N GLY A 97 2.13 13.07 17.47
CA GLY A 97 2.65 13.93 16.40
C GLY A 97 2.21 13.50 14.99
N PRO A 98 2.91 13.94 13.94
CA PRO A 98 2.58 13.55 12.58
C PRO A 98 2.75 12.05 12.36
N GLY A 99 1.94 11.48 11.46
CA GLY A 99 2.07 10.09 11.04
C GLY A 99 1.04 9.71 10.00
N SER A 100 1.11 8.47 9.52
CA SER A 100 0.13 7.94 8.58
C SER A 100 -1.12 7.48 9.31
N LEU A 101 -2.29 7.87 8.80
CA LEU A 101 -3.59 7.41 9.25
C LEU A 101 -4.28 6.70 8.08
N GLN A 102 -4.46 5.38 8.21
CA GLN A 102 -5.00 4.50 7.18
C GLN A 102 -6.34 3.93 7.64
N ARG A 103 -7.34 3.88 6.77
CA ARG A 103 -8.61 3.19 7.06
C ARG A 103 -8.34 1.75 7.46
N PHE A 104 -8.94 1.31 8.56
CA PHE A 104 -8.89 -0.09 8.97
C PHE A 104 -9.76 -0.94 8.03
N VAL A 105 -9.21 -2.03 7.52
CA VAL A 105 -9.94 -2.98 6.67
C VAL A 105 -10.51 -4.09 7.55
N GLU A 106 -11.83 -4.27 7.49
CA GLU A 106 -12.50 -5.37 8.17
C GLU A 106 -12.25 -6.67 7.40
N ALA A 107 -11.34 -7.49 7.91
CA ALA A 107 -10.92 -8.73 7.28
C ALA A 107 -10.86 -9.89 8.28
N ASP A 108 -10.90 -11.11 7.75
CA ASP A 108 -10.53 -12.32 8.50
C ASP A 108 -9.00 -12.44 8.52
N PHE A 109 -8.38 -12.02 9.62
CA PHE A 109 -6.92 -12.03 9.79
C PHE A 109 -6.31 -13.44 9.94
N THR A 110 -7.12 -14.50 9.89
CA THR A 110 -6.61 -15.88 9.76
C THR A 110 -6.30 -16.23 8.31
N GLN A 111 -6.85 -15.48 7.35
CA GLN A 111 -6.52 -15.60 5.93
C GLN A 111 -5.26 -14.80 5.61
N HIS A 112 -4.54 -15.27 4.59
CA HIS A 112 -3.34 -14.64 4.08
C HIS A 112 -3.19 -14.97 2.59
N TYR A 113 -2.21 -14.37 1.92
CA TYR A 113 -1.95 -14.59 0.49
C TYR A 113 -2.12 -16.05 0.02
N PHE A 114 -1.46 -17.02 0.67
CA PHE A 114 -1.55 -18.42 0.20
C PHE A 114 -2.94 -19.04 0.33
N SER A 115 -3.75 -18.70 1.33
CA SER A 115 -5.14 -19.20 1.41
C SER A 115 -6.06 -18.49 0.41
N LEU A 116 -5.71 -17.25 0.03
CA LEU A 116 -6.43 -16.48 -0.98
C LEU A 116 -6.07 -16.90 -2.40
N LEU A 117 -4.85 -17.39 -2.61
CA LEU A 117 -4.36 -17.89 -3.89
C LEU A 117 -5.17 -19.10 -4.40
N ASP A 118 -5.74 -19.91 -3.52
CA ASP A 118 -6.62 -21.02 -3.90
C ASP A 118 -7.96 -20.57 -4.50
N GLN A 119 -8.28 -19.27 -4.42
CA GLN A 119 -9.52 -18.70 -4.94
C GLN A 119 -9.26 -18.04 -6.31
N GLU A 120 -9.52 -18.76 -7.40
CA GLU A 120 -9.28 -18.28 -8.78
C GLU A 120 -9.91 -16.91 -9.09
N GLY A 121 -11.06 -16.60 -8.49
CA GLY A 121 -11.74 -15.31 -8.63
C GLY A 121 -10.94 -14.10 -8.11
N LEU A 122 -9.92 -14.32 -7.29
CA LEU A 122 -9.06 -13.27 -6.72
C LEU A 122 -7.75 -13.07 -7.51
N HIS A 123 -7.43 -13.95 -8.46
CA HIS A 123 -6.15 -13.95 -9.16
C HIS A 123 -5.86 -12.66 -9.92
N SER A 124 -6.88 -12.06 -10.53
CA SER A 124 -6.73 -10.78 -11.21
C SER A 124 -6.35 -9.65 -10.23
N GLN A 125 -6.96 -9.61 -9.05
CA GLN A 125 -6.63 -8.63 -8.01
C GLN A 125 -5.21 -8.85 -7.47
N LEU A 126 -4.81 -10.11 -7.25
CA LEU A 126 -3.46 -10.46 -6.82
C LEU A 126 -2.39 -10.05 -7.85
N ALA A 127 -2.61 -10.34 -9.14
CA ALA A 127 -1.71 -9.93 -10.21
C ALA A 127 -1.56 -8.39 -10.29
N ARG A 128 -2.66 -7.66 -10.07
CA ARG A 128 -2.67 -6.19 -9.99
C ARG A 128 -1.87 -5.66 -8.79
N ILE A 129 -1.96 -6.31 -7.63
CA ILE A 129 -1.13 -5.98 -6.45
C ILE A 129 0.36 -6.30 -6.73
N CYS A 130 0.67 -7.37 -7.46
CA CYS A 130 2.05 -7.63 -7.90
C CYS A 130 2.59 -6.51 -8.81
N ALA A 131 1.76 -6.00 -9.73
CA ALA A 131 2.11 -4.86 -10.57
C ALA A 131 2.36 -3.59 -9.73
N PHE A 132 1.57 -3.35 -8.69
CA PHE A 132 1.82 -2.31 -7.70
C PHE A 132 3.19 -2.50 -7.04
N ASP A 133 3.47 -3.68 -6.48
CA ASP A 133 4.72 -3.98 -5.78
C ASP A 133 5.94 -3.74 -6.67
N LEU A 134 5.86 -4.06 -7.98
CA LEU A 134 6.92 -3.80 -8.95
C LEU A 134 7.22 -2.30 -9.13
N ILE A 135 6.18 -1.46 -9.22
CA ILE A 135 6.33 -0.01 -9.42
C ILE A 135 6.76 0.65 -8.10
N ALA A 136 6.09 0.29 -7.00
CA ALA A 136 6.36 0.75 -5.65
C ALA A 136 7.71 0.27 -5.13
N ASN A 137 8.28 -0.82 -5.66
CA ASN A 137 9.45 -1.50 -5.09
C ASN A 137 9.17 -1.94 -3.64
N SER A 138 8.04 -2.63 -3.43
CA SER A 138 7.62 -3.09 -2.11
C SER A 138 8.67 -4.06 -1.55
N GLY A 139 9.31 -3.65 -0.46
CA GLY A 139 10.44 -4.36 0.12
C GLY A 139 10.07 -5.35 1.21
N ASP A 140 8.80 -5.55 1.52
CA ASP A 140 8.37 -6.43 2.62
C ASP A 140 6.91 -6.90 2.49
N ARG A 141 6.43 -7.21 1.27
CA ARG A 141 5.05 -7.69 1.09
C ARG A 141 4.91 -9.14 1.54
N LYS A 142 4.55 -9.34 2.81
CA LYS A 142 4.26 -10.64 3.44
C LYS A 142 2.85 -11.14 3.10
N SER A 143 2.59 -12.42 3.35
CA SER A 143 1.30 -13.03 3.06
C SER A 143 0.16 -12.41 3.85
N GLY A 144 0.37 -12.10 5.14
CA GLY A 144 -0.62 -11.43 6.00
C GLY A 144 -0.85 -9.96 5.67
N HIS A 145 -0.09 -9.38 4.73
CA HIS A 145 -0.31 -8.01 4.26
C HIS A 145 -1.39 -7.93 3.17
N ILE A 146 -1.90 -9.07 2.71
CA ILE A 146 -3.00 -9.16 1.74
C ILE A 146 -4.27 -9.53 2.49
N LEU A 147 -5.21 -8.59 2.54
CA LEU A 147 -6.47 -8.71 3.25
C LEU A 147 -7.62 -8.85 2.27
N LEU A 148 -8.53 -9.78 2.50
CA LEU A 148 -9.81 -9.86 1.80
C LEU A 148 -10.89 -9.20 2.66
N GLU A 149 -11.53 -8.16 2.14
CA GLU A 149 -12.68 -7.51 2.79
C GLU A 149 -13.97 -8.25 2.37
N PRO A 150 -14.64 -9.01 3.25
CA PRO A 150 -15.74 -9.88 2.85
C PRO A 150 -16.96 -9.11 2.31
N ALA A 151 -17.18 -7.89 2.80
CA ALA A 151 -18.31 -7.06 2.41
C ALA A 151 -18.25 -6.63 0.93
N THR A 152 -17.04 -6.53 0.37
CA THR A 152 -16.83 -6.00 -0.99
C THR A 152 -16.13 -7.00 -1.92
N ASN A 153 -15.63 -8.11 -1.38
CA ASN A 153 -14.80 -9.10 -2.08
C ASN A 153 -13.56 -8.47 -2.74
N LYS A 154 -13.01 -7.43 -2.10
CA LYS A 154 -11.81 -6.72 -2.55
C LYS A 154 -10.59 -7.13 -1.77
N LEU A 155 -9.47 -7.20 -2.47
CA LEU A 155 -8.17 -7.35 -1.86
C LEU A 155 -7.54 -5.99 -1.52
N PHE A 156 -7.01 -5.90 -0.32
CA PHE A 156 -6.22 -4.78 0.14
C PHE A 156 -4.78 -5.21 0.48
N ALA A 157 -3.82 -4.35 0.14
CA ALA A 157 -2.40 -4.51 0.34
C ALA A 157 -1.92 -3.47 1.35
N ILE A 158 -1.72 -3.89 2.60
CA ILE A 158 -1.34 -3.03 3.73
C ILE A 158 0.16 -3.11 4.03
N ASP A 159 0.64 -2.26 4.93
CA ASP A 159 2.05 -2.20 5.38
C ASP A 159 3.04 -1.95 4.24
N ASN A 160 2.92 -0.75 3.65
CA ASN A 160 3.71 -0.29 2.51
C ASN A 160 4.89 0.62 2.92
N GLY A 161 5.14 0.81 4.21
CA GLY A 161 6.19 1.70 4.71
C GLY A 161 7.61 1.36 4.21
N LEU A 162 7.87 0.09 3.86
CA LEU A 162 9.12 -0.37 3.23
C LEU A 162 9.03 -0.37 1.70
N SER A 163 8.49 0.68 1.10
CA SER A 163 8.41 0.87 -0.35
C SER A 163 9.30 2.01 -0.83
N PHE A 164 9.33 2.23 -2.14
CA PHE A 164 9.90 3.37 -2.86
C PHE A 164 11.42 3.51 -2.88
N HIS A 165 12.13 2.67 -2.12
CA HIS A 165 13.60 2.65 -2.06
C HIS A 165 14.25 2.81 -3.44
N GLU A 166 15.33 3.60 -3.51
CA GLU A 166 16.00 3.95 -4.77
C GLU A 166 16.68 2.74 -5.44
N GLU A 167 17.33 1.90 -4.64
CA GLU A 167 17.86 0.60 -5.05
C GLU A 167 16.75 -0.46 -5.21
N PRO A 168 16.96 -1.48 -6.06
CA PRO A 168 16.05 -2.63 -6.13
C PRO A 168 15.98 -3.37 -4.79
N LYS A 169 14.80 -3.35 -4.15
CA LYS A 169 14.53 -3.99 -2.85
C LYS A 169 13.29 -4.87 -2.88
N LEU A 170 12.65 -5.02 -4.04
CA LEU A 170 11.40 -5.76 -4.23
C LEU A 170 11.47 -7.15 -3.59
N ARG A 171 10.62 -7.34 -2.58
CA ARG A 171 10.37 -8.59 -1.88
C ARG A 171 8.87 -8.72 -1.68
N THR A 172 8.26 -9.64 -2.43
CA THR A 172 6.83 -9.91 -2.37
C THR A 172 6.60 -11.41 -2.33
N VAL A 173 5.46 -11.84 -1.80
CA VAL A 173 5.03 -13.25 -1.88
C VAL A 173 4.30 -13.56 -3.19
N ILE A 174 3.93 -12.55 -3.98
CA ILE A 174 3.02 -12.67 -5.12
C ILE A 174 3.80 -12.98 -6.42
N TRP A 175 4.47 -14.13 -6.47
CA TRP A 175 5.31 -14.51 -7.62
C TRP A 175 4.64 -15.47 -8.60
N GLU A 176 3.51 -16.07 -8.23
CA GLU A 176 2.76 -17.06 -9.01
C GLU A 176 2.26 -16.53 -10.35
N PHE A 177 2.15 -15.20 -10.49
CA PHE A 177 1.70 -14.53 -11.71
C PHE A 177 2.86 -14.10 -12.62
N GLY A 178 4.10 -14.53 -12.35
CA GLY A 178 5.25 -14.22 -13.18
C GLY A 178 5.02 -14.57 -14.66
N GLY A 179 5.38 -13.65 -15.56
CA GLY A 179 5.18 -13.81 -17.00
C GLY A 179 3.79 -13.41 -17.51
N SER A 180 2.82 -13.21 -16.63
CA SER A 180 1.48 -12.70 -16.98
C SER A 180 1.55 -11.28 -17.55
N GLN A 181 0.62 -10.99 -18.45
CA GLN A 181 0.41 -9.65 -18.99
C GLN A 181 -0.08 -8.72 -17.88
N ILE A 182 0.50 -7.52 -17.81
CA ILE A 182 0.00 -6.44 -16.94
C ILE A 182 -1.17 -5.76 -17.65
N ASP A 183 -2.23 -5.47 -16.91
CA ASP A 183 -3.42 -4.82 -17.45
C ASP A 183 -3.10 -3.47 -18.11
N GLU A 184 -3.77 -3.18 -19.23
CA GLU A 184 -3.48 -2.01 -20.06
C GLU A 184 -3.70 -0.69 -19.30
N ASP A 185 -4.68 -0.63 -18.40
CA ASP A 185 -4.95 0.55 -17.57
C ASP A 185 -3.77 0.90 -16.65
N ILE A 186 -3.13 -0.11 -16.06
CA ILE A 186 -1.91 0.04 -15.26
C ILE A 186 -0.73 0.47 -16.15
N LEU A 187 -0.61 -0.09 -17.35
CA LEU A 187 0.47 0.27 -18.28
C LEU A 187 0.37 1.72 -18.74
N GLU A 188 -0.83 2.19 -19.07
CA GLU A 188 -1.08 3.59 -19.41
C GLU A 188 -0.80 4.51 -18.23
N ALA A 189 -1.25 4.15 -17.02
CA ALA A 189 -0.96 4.91 -15.81
C ALA A 189 0.54 4.96 -15.51
N ALA A 190 1.25 3.85 -15.64
CA ALA A 190 2.70 3.78 -15.47
C ALA A 190 3.45 4.64 -16.52
N ALA A 191 2.96 4.70 -17.77
CA ALA A 191 3.53 5.56 -18.81
C ALA A 191 3.34 7.05 -18.49
N ARG A 192 2.16 7.45 -17.97
CA ARG A 192 1.90 8.80 -17.47
C ARG A 192 2.82 9.14 -16.31
N LEU A 193 2.89 8.26 -15.30
CA LEU A 193 3.73 8.42 -14.11
C LEU A 193 5.23 8.53 -14.46
N ALA A 194 5.71 7.76 -15.45
CA ALA A 194 7.08 7.85 -15.94
C ALA A 194 7.41 9.23 -16.56
N SER A 195 6.40 9.88 -17.15
CA SER A 195 6.51 11.19 -17.79
C SER A 195 6.46 12.32 -16.77
N SER A 196 5.53 12.26 -15.82
CA SER A 196 5.43 13.21 -14.71
C SER A 196 4.85 12.52 -13.47
N VAL A 197 5.46 12.77 -12.31
CA VAL A 197 4.93 12.35 -11.02
C VAL A 197 4.10 13.51 -10.46
N PRO A 198 2.83 13.30 -10.09
CA PRO A 198 2.02 14.34 -9.46
C PRO A 198 2.65 14.88 -8.17
N ASP A 199 2.44 16.16 -7.89
CA ASP A 199 3.03 16.83 -6.74
C ASP A 199 2.60 16.18 -5.42
N GLU A 200 1.35 15.70 -5.31
CA GLU A 200 0.88 15.04 -4.07
C GLU A 200 1.70 13.79 -3.73
N LEU A 201 2.15 13.04 -4.73
CA LEU A 201 3.03 11.88 -4.53
C LEU A 201 4.50 12.29 -4.38
N ALA A 202 4.96 13.28 -5.16
CA ALA A 202 6.34 13.74 -5.11
C ALA A 202 6.70 14.35 -3.74
N LEU A 203 5.78 15.08 -3.11
CA LEU A 203 5.97 15.70 -1.79
C LEU A 203 6.09 14.68 -0.65
N LEU A 204 5.69 13.43 -0.85
CA LEU A 204 5.77 12.34 0.14
C LEU A 204 7.07 11.55 0.05
N LEU A 205 7.87 11.75 -1.01
CA LEU A 205 9.05 10.98 -1.35
C LEU A 205 10.28 11.90 -1.49
N SER A 206 11.48 11.34 -1.43
CA SER A 206 12.70 12.07 -1.80
C SER A 206 12.86 12.21 -3.31
N ASP A 207 13.67 13.16 -3.78
CA ASP A 207 13.97 13.33 -5.20
C ASP A 207 14.56 12.04 -5.83
N GLN A 208 15.37 11.29 -5.08
CA GLN A 208 15.94 10.02 -5.55
C GLN A 208 14.88 8.91 -5.64
N GLU A 209 13.96 8.86 -4.68
CA GLU A 209 12.82 7.92 -4.70
C GLU A 209 11.89 8.23 -5.88
N VAL A 210 11.57 9.50 -6.13
CA VAL A 210 10.78 9.97 -7.29
C VAL A 210 11.47 9.58 -8.60
N THR A 211 12.78 9.83 -8.71
CA THR A 211 13.56 9.47 -9.91
C THR A 211 13.53 7.96 -10.15
N SER A 212 13.67 7.16 -9.10
CA SER A 212 13.66 5.70 -9.18
C SER A 212 12.28 5.14 -9.46
N LEU A 213 11.22 5.73 -8.89
CA LEU A 213 9.82 5.42 -9.20
C LEU A 213 9.53 5.63 -10.69
N ARG A 214 9.91 6.77 -11.26
CA ARG A 214 9.75 7.05 -12.70
C ARG A 214 10.46 6.03 -13.57
N ARG A 215 11.67 5.62 -13.18
CA ARG A 215 12.44 4.59 -13.89
C ARG A 215 11.71 3.23 -13.86
N ARG A 216 11.18 2.83 -12.70
CA ARG A 216 10.40 1.58 -12.55
C ARG A 216 9.11 1.63 -13.35
N ALA A 217 8.33 2.70 -13.25
CA ALA A 217 7.11 2.90 -14.03
C ALA A 217 7.39 2.83 -15.55
N ARG A 218 8.46 3.47 -16.03
CA ARG A 218 8.89 3.39 -17.43
C ARG A 218 9.24 1.96 -17.84
N ARG A 219 9.91 1.21 -16.96
CA ARG A 219 10.26 -0.19 -17.24
C ARG A 219 9.00 -1.03 -17.38
N VAL A 220 8.06 -0.91 -16.44
CA VAL A 220 6.78 -1.64 -16.47
C VAL A 220 5.99 -1.34 -17.74
N ALA A 221 5.83 -0.06 -18.09
CA ALA A 221 5.13 0.35 -19.32
C ALA A 221 5.77 -0.22 -20.61
N ARG A 222 7.08 -0.49 -20.59
CA ARG A 222 7.83 -1.07 -21.72
C ARG A 222 7.80 -2.60 -21.74
N THR A 223 7.97 -3.26 -20.60
CA THR A 223 8.07 -4.72 -20.51
C THR A 223 6.70 -5.38 -20.58
N LYS A 224 5.67 -4.70 -20.08
CA LYS A 224 4.24 -5.10 -20.13
C LYS A 224 3.88 -6.42 -19.45
N LYS A 225 4.85 -7.08 -18.82
CA LYS A 225 4.70 -8.36 -18.14
C LYS A 225 5.28 -8.30 -16.75
N LEU A 226 4.66 -9.05 -15.84
CA LEU A 226 5.25 -9.36 -14.54
C LEU A 226 6.53 -10.18 -14.76
N PRO A 227 7.63 -9.89 -14.03
CA PRO A 227 8.85 -10.62 -14.19
C PRO A 227 8.67 -12.07 -13.71
N VAL A 228 9.35 -13.00 -14.39
CA VAL A 228 9.56 -14.34 -13.87
C VAL A 228 10.84 -14.28 -13.04
N VAL A 229 10.75 -14.62 -11.76
CA VAL A 229 11.91 -14.76 -10.87
C VAL A 229 12.19 -16.24 -10.65
N GLU A 230 13.47 -16.60 -10.69
CA GLU A 230 13.88 -17.91 -10.20
C GLU A 230 13.71 -17.97 -8.67
N PRO A 231 13.46 -19.15 -8.08
CA PRO A 231 13.31 -19.29 -6.64
C PRO A 231 14.66 -19.07 -5.92
N ASP A 232 15.03 -17.82 -5.72
CA ASP A 232 16.06 -17.39 -4.76
C ASP A 232 15.38 -16.68 -3.57
N TYR A 233 15.90 -16.95 -2.37
CA TYR A 233 15.42 -16.42 -1.10
C TYR A 233 15.33 -14.89 -1.06
N ARG A 234 16.14 -14.19 -1.87
CA ARG A 234 16.20 -12.72 -1.88
C ARG A 234 14.93 -12.03 -2.39
N HIS A 235 14.06 -12.75 -3.11
CA HIS A 235 12.83 -12.20 -3.69
C HIS A 235 11.61 -12.35 -2.76
N TYR A 236 11.74 -13.11 -1.67
CA TYR A 236 10.69 -13.27 -0.66
C TYR A 236 10.98 -12.38 0.56
N PRO A 237 9.94 -11.83 1.20
CA PRO A 237 10.09 -11.16 2.50
C PRO A 237 10.37 -12.18 3.59
N TRP A 238 10.85 -11.71 4.75
CA TRP A 238 11.02 -12.56 5.92
C TRP A 238 10.45 -11.90 7.19
N PRO A 239 9.65 -12.64 7.99
CA PRO A 239 9.06 -13.94 7.65
C PRO A 239 8.08 -13.83 6.47
N ILE A 240 7.75 -14.97 5.86
CA ILE A 240 6.82 -15.03 4.72
C ILE A 240 5.36 -14.86 5.18
N VAL A 241 5.05 -15.40 6.37
CA VAL A 241 3.75 -15.33 7.07
C VAL A 241 3.94 -14.60 8.38
#